data_AF-A0A970GT63-F1
#
_entry.id   AF-A0A970GT63-F1
#
_cell.length_a   1.000
_cell.length_b   1.000
_cell.length_c   1.000
_cell.angle_alpha   90.00
_cell.angle_beta   90.00
_cell.angle_gamma   90.00
#
_symmetry.space_group_name_H-M   'P 1'
#
loop_
_entity.id
_entity.type
_entity.pdbx_description
1 polymer ?
#
loop_
_entity_poly.entity_id
_entity_poly.type
_entity_poly.pdbx_seq_one_letter_code
_entity_poly.pdbx_strand_id
1 'polypeptide(L)'
;MNGLAPDGVRGLLNRDNKEQYYFGLCAVKLYEEYLLYLRRNDRIDFHDMLIMAIEILRKMPEKYFAEYDHMLIDEFQDVSYRQIEFIKLFFSEGSRMKLFCVGDDWQSIYSFQGSEPEYFVNFEKYFGKAARTYLTTNYRSPSSIIDAGNLLISRNRDQLKKTVRAGKIIDRNPVLHILDSISHYEEHIIDYTMSLIKNMMREGAEANDIMVLCRYDEAAPFLDMVKSRLRQEEIAYVGKGNDYFNPLDSSRKPDNAVSVFSIHQAKGCEADNVILLHVVANGPYSFPEAERDNRFLEPVKPKRADNLQEERRLFYVAITRAAENLHILTQAENISPFITEIEPYLQKKEIKRAGGANDFINFTGFVYIIWEEHSEKIKQTGLLVDGEGKKIKFLSWRNSKAPVLKINTWYELRNVKISRYQKKWELLLTDQTEALICQGE
;
A
#
# COMPACT_ATOMS: atom_id res chain seq x y z
N MET A 1 4.75 -15.32 -13.17
CA MET A 1 4.25 -15.30 -14.57
C MET A 1 3.70 -16.69 -14.87
N ASN A 2 2.68 -16.82 -15.71
CA ASN A 2 1.86 -18.04 -15.98
C ASN A 2 2.63 -19.32 -16.43
N GLY A 3 3.95 -19.33 -16.30
CA GLY A 3 4.88 -20.37 -16.70
C GLY A 3 4.88 -20.59 -18.20
N LEU A 4 4.68 -19.54 -18.98
CA LEU A 4 4.87 -19.66 -20.41
C LEU A 4 6.33 -20.04 -20.68
N ALA A 5 6.53 -20.99 -21.59
CA ALA A 5 7.84 -21.23 -22.17
C ALA A 5 8.27 -19.99 -22.99
N PRO A 6 9.57 -19.81 -23.29
CA PRO A 6 10.06 -18.70 -24.11
C PRO A 6 9.24 -18.46 -25.39
N ASP A 7 8.83 -19.52 -26.10
CA ASP A 7 7.99 -19.43 -27.29
C ASP A 7 6.56 -18.94 -27.02
N GLY A 8 6.00 -19.32 -25.88
CA GLY A 8 4.70 -18.81 -25.43
C GLY A 8 4.74 -17.32 -25.16
N VAL A 9 5.84 -16.82 -24.58
CA VAL A 9 6.05 -15.37 -24.37
C VAL A 9 6.23 -14.66 -25.70
N ARG A 10 7.01 -15.22 -26.64
CA ARG A 10 7.17 -14.66 -28.00
C ARG A 10 5.84 -14.47 -28.71
N GLY A 11 4.94 -15.44 -28.59
CA GLY A 11 3.61 -15.40 -29.22
C GLY A 11 2.70 -14.29 -28.69
N LEU A 12 3.01 -13.72 -27.52
CA LEU A 12 2.23 -12.63 -26.90
C LEU A 12 2.81 -11.24 -27.18
N LEU A 13 3.99 -11.14 -27.79
CA LEU A 13 4.61 -9.85 -28.07
C LEU A 13 3.88 -9.12 -29.19
N ASN A 14 3.55 -7.85 -28.96
CA ASN A 14 2.83 -7.01 -29.92
C ASN A 14 3.81 -6.13 -30.72
N ARG A 15 3.90 -6.35 -32.04
CA ARG A 15 4.79 -5.57 -32.93
C ARG A 15 4.39 -4.10 -33.07
N ASP A 16 3.13 -3.76 -32.81
CA ASP A 16 2.63 -2.38 -32.87
C ASP A 16 3.14 -1.56 -31.67
N ASN A 17 3.45 -2.22 -30.55
CA ASN A 17 4.13 -1.63 -29.42
C ASN A 17 5.63 -1.97 -29.46
N LYS A 18 6.41 -1.18 -30.21
CA LYS A 18 7.84 -1.43 -30.44
C LYS A 18 8.64 -1.58 -29.14
N GLU A 19 8.39 -0.74 -28.14
CA GLU A 19 9.11 -0.77 -26.86
C GLU A 19 8.87 -2.10 -26.12
N GLN A 20 7.60 -2.49 -25.99
CA GLN A 20 7.21 -3.78 -25.42
C GLN A 20 7.79 -4.94 -26.21
N TYR A 21 7.74 -4.90 -27.55
CA TYR A 21 8.22 -5.95 -28.42
C TYR A 21 9.72 -6.20 -28.25
N TYR A 22 10.55 -5.16 -28.35
CA TYR A 22 12.01 -5.30 -28.22
C TYR A 22 12.43 -5.66 -26.80
N PHE A 23 11.80 -5.06 -25.78
CA PHE A 23 12.02 -5.46 -24.39
C PHE A 23 11.69 -6.94 -24.19
N GLY A 24 10.54 -7.38 -24.69
CA GLY A 24 10.10 -8.76 -24.60
C GLY A 24 11.03 -9.74 -25.33
N LEU A 25 11.56 -9.38 -26.50
CA LEU A 25 12.56 -10.21 -27.20
C LEU A 25 13.85 -10.38 -26.38
N CYS A 26 14.35 -9.30 -25.77
CA CYS A 26 15.50 -9.36 -24.87
C CYS A 26 15.20 -10.25 -23.65
N ALA A 27 14.04 -10.07 -23.02
CA ALA A 27 13.61 -10.87 -21.88
C ALA A 27 13.47 -12.36 -22.22
N VAL A 28 12.91 -12.69 -23.38
CA VAL A 28 12.82 -14.06 -23.90
C VAL A 28 14.21 -14.66 -24.10
N LYS A 29 15.14 -13.92 -24.73
CA LYS A 29 16.50 -14.41 -24.96
C LYS A 29 17.22 -14.68 -23.64
N LEU A 30 17.08 -13.79 -22.66
CA LEU A 30 17.63 -13.98 -21.32
C LEU A 30 17.01 -15.21 -20.65
N TYR A 31 15.69 -15.38 -20.77
CA TYR A 31 15.00 -16.52 -20.18
C TYR A 31 15.45 -17.86 -20.80
N GLU A 32 15.71 -17.92 -22.11
CA GLU A 32 16.30 -19.11 -22.74
C GLU A 32 17.69 -19.45 -22.21
N GLU A 33 18.56 -18.45 -22.08
CA GLU A 33 19.91 -18.66 -21.54
C GLU A 33 19.85 -19.07 -20.06
N TYR A 34 18.91 -18.52 -19.29
CA TYR A 34 18.65 -18.95 -17.91
C TYR A 34 18.25 -20.43 -17.84
N LEU A 35 17.31 -20.88 -18.68
CA LEU A 35 16.90 -22.28 -18.74
C LEU A 35 18.03 -23.21 -19.24
N LEU A 36 18.88 -22.74 -20.14
CA LEU A 36 20.09 -23.46 -20.56
C LEU A 36 21.10 -23.56 -19.43
N TYR A 37 21.30 -22.49 -18.65
CA TYR A 37 22.16 -22.47 -17.49
C TYR A 37 21.71 -23.49 -16.44
N LEU A 38 20.42 -23.50 -16.08
CA LEU A 38 19.86 -24.47 -15.13
C LEU A 38 20.13 -25.91 -15.57
N ARG A 39 19.79 -26.25 -16.84
CA ARG A 39 20.03 -27.58 -17.40
C ARG A 39 21.49 -27.99 -17.43
N ARG A 40 22.40 -27.09 -17.79
CA ARG A 40 23.85 -27.38 -17.84
C ARG A 40 24.45 -27.64 -16.46
N ASN A 41 23.84 -27.12 -15.41
CA ASN A 41 24.32 -27.23 -14.05
C ASN A 41 23.51 -28.25 -13.21
N ASP A 42 22.61 -29.01 -13.84
CA ASP A 42 21.70 -29.95 -13.17
C ASP A 42 20.93 -29.31 -12.01
N ARG A 43 20.42 -28.09 -12.24
CA ARG A 43 19.63 -27.32 -11.28
C ARG A 43 18.20 -27.16 -11.75
N ILE A 44 17.31 -27.04 -10.78
CA ILE A 44 15.89 -26.71 -10.97
C ILE A 44 15.54 -25.58 -10.02
N ASP A 45 14.65 -24.69 -10.44
CA ASP A 45 14.09 -23.66 -9.57
C ASP A 45 12.73 -24.08 -8.98
N PHE A 46 12.12 -23.21 -8.16
CA PHE A 46 10.82 -23.48 -7.53
C PHE A 46 9.70 -23.72 -8.55
N HIS A 47 9.77 -23.07 -9.71
CA HIS A 47 8.77 -23.23 -10.75
C HIS A 47 8.96 -24.56 -11.48
N ASP A 48 10.20 -24.91 -11.80
CA ASP A 48 10.58 -26.19 -12.40
C ASP A 48 10.13 -27.38 -11.55
N MET A 49 10.28 -27.30 -10.22
CA MET A 49 9.80 -28.35 -9.30
C MET A 49 8.33 -28.71 -9.56
N LEU A 50 7.48 -27.71 -9.75
CA LEU A 50 6.05 -27.91 -10.00
C LEU A 50 5.80 -28.42 -11.43
N ILE A 51 6.50 -27.89 -12.45
CA ILE A 51 6.37 -28.39 -13.84
C ILE A 51 6.72 -29.87 -13.90
N MET A 52 7.87 -30.24 -13.34
CA MET A 52 8.39 -31.59 -13.37
C MET A 52 7.48 -32.54 -12.60
N ALA A 53 6.93 -32.13 -11.46
CA ALA A 53 5.95 -32.92 -10.71
C ALA A 53 4.70 -33.20 -11.55
N ILE A 54 4.17 -32.18 -12.25
CA ILE A 54 3.02 -32.34 -13.18
C ILE A 54 3.37 -33.33 -14.31
N GLU A 55 4.55 -33.21 -14.91
CA GLU A 55 5.00 -34.10 -15.99
C GLU A 55 5.14 -35.56 -15.54
N ILE A 56 5.72 -35.79 -14.36
CA ILE A 56 5.87 -37.13 -13.76
C ILE A 56 4.50 -37.72 -13.46
N LEU A 57 3.63 -36.95 -12.82
CA LEU A 57 2.29 -37.39 -12.43
C LEU A 57 1.41 -37.72 -13.65
N ARG A 58 1.57 -36.98 -14.76
CA ARG A 58 0.91 -37.30 -16.03
C ARG A 58 1.37 -38.62 -16.65
N LYS A 59 2.65 -38.97 -16.50
CA LYS A 59 3.22 -40.20 -17.06
C LYS A 59 2.89 -41.43 -16.22
N MET A 60 2.80 -41.29 -14.90
CA MET A 60 2.60 -42.41 -13.97
C MET A 60 1.56 -42.09 -12.88
N PRO A 61 0.31 -41.75 -13.26
CA PRO A 61 -0.71 -41.31 -12.31
C PRO A 61 -1.01 -42.33 -11.21
N GLU A 62 -1.15 -43.60 -11.59
CA GLU A 62 -1.61 -44.68 -10.70
C GLU A 62 -0.66 -44.97 -9.53
N LYS A 63 0.64 -44.71 -9.70
CA LYS A 63 1.65 -44.91 -8.66
C LYS A 63 1.38 -44.01 -7.45
N TYR A 64 0.93 -42.78 -7.68
CA TYR A 64 0.78 -41.77 -6.64
C TYR A 64 -0.64 -41.68 -6.10
N PHE A 65 -1.66 -42.05 -6.91
CA PHE A 65 -3.06 -42.04 -6.45
C PHE A 65 -3.36 -43.11 -5.40
N ALA A 66 -2.60 -44.21 -5.39
CA ALA A 66 -2.77 -45.27 -4.39
C ALA A 66 -2.20 -44.89 -3.02
N GLU A 67 -1.31 -43.91 -2.95
CA GLU A 67 -0.58 -43.55 -1.74
C GLU A 67 -1.34 -42.53 -0.87
N TYR A 68 -2.16 -41.68 -1.49
CA TYR A 68 -2.85 -40.59 -0.83
C TYR A 68 -4.36 -40.65 -1.10
N ASP A 69 -5.15 -40.56 -0.04
CA ASP A 69 -6.62 -40.55 -0.09
C ASP A 69 -7.23 -39.19 0.29
N HIS A 70 -6.44 -38.26 0.85
CA HIS A 70 -6.87 -36.90 1.20
C HIS A 70 -5.82 -35.86 0.82
N MET A 71 -6.29 -34.71 0.33
CA MET A 71 -5.49 -33.52 0.03
C MET A 71 -6.08 -32.33 0.79
N LEU A 72 -5.31 -31.78 1.72
CA LEU A 72 -5.68 -30.62 2.53
C LEU A 72 -4.90 -29.41 2.00
N ILE A 73 -5.61 -28.35 1.62
CA ILE A 73 -5.00 -27.14 1.07
C ILE A 73 -5.48 -25.94 1.88
N ASP A 74 -4.54 -25.25 2.51
CA ASP A 74 -4.80 -23.95 3.14
C ASP A 74 -4.52 -22.80 2.16
N GLU A 75 -5.07 -21.62 2.44
CA GLU A 75 -4.93 -20.41 1.61
C GLU A 75 -5.24 -20.66 0.11
N PHE A 76 -6.30 -21.43 -0.18
CA PHE A 76 -6.62 -21.88 -1.54
C PHE A 76 -6.84 -20.73 -2.54
N GLN A 77 -7.21 -19.54 -2.06
CA GLN A 77 -7.37 -18.34 -2.88
C GLN A 77 -6.07 -17.82 -3.49
N ASP A 78 -4.91 -18.22 -2.97
CA ASP A 78 -3.58 -17.83 -3.46
C ASP A 78 -2.97 -18.88 -4.40
N VAL A 79 -3.69 -19.97 -4.66
CA VAL A 79 -3.21 -21.06 -5.52
C VAL A 79 -3.14 -20.59 -6.97
N SER A 80 -1.97 -20.76 -7.57
CA SER A 80 -1.71 -20.41 -8.97
C SER A 80 -2.34 -21.41 -9.95
N TYR A 81 -2.51 -21.00 -11.21
CA TYR A 81 -3.03 -21.87 -12.27
C TYR A 81 -2.33 -23.24 -12.36
N ARG A 82 -1.00 -23.26 -12.21
CA ARG A 82 -0.21 -24.50 -12.28
C ARG A 82 -0.40 -25.40 -11.07
N GLN A 83 -0.56 -24.81 -9.89
CA GLN A 83 -0.90 -25.60 -8.71
C GLN A 83 -2.31 -26.17 -8.86
N ILE A 84 -3.26 -25.43 -9.45
CA ILE A 84 -4.58 -25.97 -9.81
C ILE A 84 -4.46 -27.13 -10.80
N GLU A 85 -3.62 -27.01 -11.83
CA GLU A 85 -3.34 -28.10 -12.79
C GLU A 85 -2.80 -29.33 -12.08
N PHE A 86 -1.81 -29.15 -11.19
CA PHE A 86 -1.26 -30.21 -10.35
C PHE A 86 -2.33 -30.89 -9.49
N ILE A 87 -3.15 -30.10 -8.78
CA ILE A 87 -4.24 -30.61 -7.93
C ILE A 87 -5.21 -31.45 -8.75
N LYS A 88 -5.63 -30.96 -9.93
CA LYS A 88 -6.59 -31.64 -10.80
C LYS A 88 -6.14 -33.01 -11.29
N LEU A 89 -4.83 -33.24 -11.42
CA LEU A 89 -4.32 -34.55 -11.81
C LEU A 89 -4.70 -35.64 -10.81
N PHE A 90 -4.88 -35.32 -9.54
CA PHE A 90 -5.31 -36.29 -8.52
C PHE A 90 -6.80 -36.64 -8.57
N PHE A 91 -7.60 -35.99 -9.43
CA PHE A 91 -9.06 -36.21 -9.54
C PHE A 91 -9.45 -36.87 -10.87
N SER A 92 -8.54 -37.57 -11.53
CA SER A 92 -8.85 -38.38 -12.72
C SER A 92 -9.70 -39.61 -12.37
N GLU A 93 -10.32 -40.23 -13.39
CA GLU A 93 -11.12 -41.45 -13.22
C GLU A 93 -10.37 -42.53 -12.43
N GLY A 94 -11.04 -43.11 -11.43
CA GLY A 94 -10.48 -44.15 -10.55
C GLY A 94 -9.84 -43.65 -9.25
N SER A 95 -9.60 -42.33 -9.11
CA SER A 95 -9.07 -41.75 -7.87
C SER A 95 -10.08 -41.78 -6.72
N ARG A 96 -9.60 -42.09 -5.51
CA ARG A 96 -10.36 -41.98 -4.25
C ARG A 96 -10.03 -40.71 -3.45
N MET A 97 -9.21 -39.84 -4.02
CA MET A 97 -8.74 -38.61 -3.38
C MET A 97 -9.91 -37.72 -2.94
N LYS A 98 -9.88 -37.27 -1.69
CA LYS A 98 -10.80 -36.25 -1.16
C LYS A 98 -10.09 -34.92 -1.01
N LEU A 99 -10.69 -33.87 -1.55
CA LEU A 99 -10.18 -32.51 -1.44
C LEU A 99 -10.82 -31.77 -0.27
N PHE A 100 -10.00 -31.14 0.57
CA PHE A 100 -10.45 -30.19 1.57
C PHE A 100 -9.64 -28.91 1.43
N CYS A 101 -10.32 -27.80 1.15
CA CYS A 101 -9.69 -26.51 0.93
C CYS A 101 -10.21 -25.49 1.95
N VAL A 102 -9.30 -24.70 2.51
CA VAL A 102 -9.57 -23.54 3.34
C VAL A 102 -9.05 -22.30 2.61
N GLY A 103 -9.74 -21.17 2.77
CA GLY A 103 -9.32 -19.93 2.16
C GLY A 103 -10.30 -18.78 2.34
N ASP A 104 -9.86 -17.59 1.95
CA ASP A 104 -10.65 -16.36 1.99
C ASP A 104 -10.43 -15.51 0.72
N ASP A 105 -11.43 -15.51 -0.17
CA ASP A 105 -11.41 -14.71 -1.41
C ASP A 105 -11.27 -13.20 -1.18
N TRP A 106 -11.66 -12.69 -0.02
CA TRP A 106 -11.50 -11.28 0.34
C TRP A 106 -10.04 -10.91 0.63
N GLN A 107 -9.17 -11.91 0.83
CA GLN A 107 -7.74 -11.74 1.08
C GLN A 107 -6.86 -12.15 -0.12
N SER A 108 -7.44 -12.45 -1.29
CA SER A 108 -6.67 -12.76 -2.50
C SER A 108 -6.06 -11.49 -3.10
N ILE A 109 -4.77 -11.28 -2.84
CA ILE A 109 -3.99 -10.08 -3.21
C ILE A 109 -2.69 -10.42 -3.97
N TYR A 110 -2.53 -11.66 -4.43
CA TYR A 110 -1.33 -12.12 -5.16
C TYR A 110 -1.62 -12.40 -6.65
N SER A 111 -2.60 -11.70 -7.24
CA SER A 111 -2.98 -11.96 -8.64
C SER A 111 -1.80 -11.70 -9.60
N PHE A 112 -0.96 -10.72 -9.27
CA PHE A 112 0.29 -10.42 -9.98
C PHE A 112 1.31 -11.59 -9.97
N GLN A 113 1.26 -12.47 -8.97
CA GLN A 113 2.08 -13.69 -8.92
C GLN A 113 1.46 -14.86 -9.70
N GLY A 114 0.21 -14.70 -10.15
CA GLY A 114 -0.54 -15.68 -10.94
C GLY A 114 -1.57 -16.47 -10.13
N SER A 115 -1.95 -16.02 -8.92
CA SER A 115 -3.09 -16.58 -8.19
C SER A 115 -4.40 -16.23 -8.88
N GLU A 116 -5.32 -17.19 -8.97
CA GLU A 116 -6.58 -17.02 -9.69
C GLU A 116 -7.77 -17.27 -8.74
N PRO A 117 -8.27 -16.24 -8.03
CA PRO A 117 -9.36 -16.40 -7.06
C PRO A 117 -10.65 -16.97 -7.67
N GLU A 118 -10.81 -16.96 -9.00
CA GLU A 118 -11.91 -17.61 -9.71
C GLU A 118 -12.03 -19.10 -9.37
N TYR A 119 -10.92 -19.81 -9.16
CA TYR A 119 -10.96 -21.23 -8.79
C TYR A 119 -11.54 -21.47 -7.39
N PHE A 120 -11.37 -20.51 -6.48
CA PHE A 120 -11.97 -20.55 -5.15
C PHE A 120 -13.46 -20.15 -5.20
N VAL A 121 -13.77 -19.03 -5.86
CA VAL A 121 -15.16 -18.52 -5.98
C VAL A 121 -16.07 -19.52 -6.70
N ASN A 122 -15.58 -20.11 -7.79
CA ASN A 122 -16.31 -21.08 -8.62
C ASN A 122 -15.84 -22.53 -8.38
N PHE A 123 -15.48 -22.88 -7.14
CA PHE A 123 -14.92 -24.18 -6.79
C PHE A 123 -15.66 -25.37 -7.42
N GLU A 124 -16.99 -25.41 -7.31
CA GLU A 124 -17.78 -26.56 -7.79
C GLU A 124 -17.76 -26.73 -9.31
N LYS A 125 -17.56 -25.63 -10.06
CA LYS A 125 -17.40 -25.67 -11.52
C LYS A 125 -16.12 -26.41 -11.93
N TYR A 126 -15.09 -26.37 -11.10
CA TYR A 126 -13.76 -26.90 -11.41
C TYR A 126 -13.44 -28.24 -10.74
N PHE A 127 -14.05 -28.53 -9.59
CA PHE A 127 -13.77 -29.72 -8.78
C PHE A 127 -15.01 -30.58 -8.49
N GLY A 128 -16.18 -30.20 -9.04
CA GLY A 128 -17.44 -30.91 -8.81
C GLY A 128 -18.13 -30.50 -7.52
N LYS A 129 -19.26 -31.15 -7.20
CA LYS A 129 -20.08 -30.81 -6.02
C LYS A 129 -19.26 -30.92 -4.73
N ALA A 130 -19.40 -29.93 -3.86
CA ALA A 130 -18.65 -29.86 -2.60
C ALA A 130 -19.53 -29.43 -1.44
N ALA A 131 -19.25 -29.95 -0.24
CA ALA A 131 -19.77 -29.36 0.98
C ALA A 131 -19.06 -28.02 1.23
N ARG A 132 -19.81 -26.98 1.60
CA ARG A 132 -19.27 -25.65 1.90
C ARG A 132 -19.70 -25.18 3.28
N THR A 133 -18.74 -24.73 4.07
CA THR A 133 -18.95 -24.17 5.41
C THR A 133 -18.38 -22.76 5.46
N TYR A 134 -19.17 -21.81 5.94
CA TYR A 134 -18.71 -20.43 6.13
C TYR A 134 -18.34 -20.18 7.58
N LEU A 135 -17.09 -19.77 7.82
CA LEU A 135 -16.63 -19.27 9.12
C LEU A 135 -16.75 -17.75 9.10
N THR A 136 -17.84 -17.23 9.65
CA THR A 136 -18.17 -15.79 9.59
C THR A 136 -17.91 -15.04 10.87
N THR A 137 -17.46 -15.71 11.94
CA THR A 137 -17.17 -15.03 13.21
C THR A 137 -15.69 -14.65 13.26
N ASN A 138 -15.41 -13.35 13.35
CA ASN A 138 -14.07 -12.82 13.57
C ASN A 138 -13.87 -12.58 15.06
N TYR A 139 -12.91 -13.28 15.65
CA TYR A 139 -12.59 -13.16 17.09
C TYR A 139 -11.48 -12.16 17.38
N ARG A 140 -10.90 -11.57 16.32
CA ARG A 140 -9.70 -10.74 16.33
C ARG A 140 -10.03 -9.27 16.55
N SER A 141 -10.83 -8.67 15.66
CA SER A 141 -10.97 -7.22 15.55
C SER A 141 -12.28 -6.68 16.14
N PRO A 142 -12.33 -5.41 16.55
CA PRO A 142 -13.56 -4.72 16.96
C PRO A 142 -14.62 -4.70 15.85
N SER A 143 -15.89 -4.61 16.26
CA SER A 143 -17.03 -4.59 15.32
C SER A 143 -16.95 -3.48 14.29
N SER A 144 -16.51 -2.28 14.68
CA SER A 144 -16.32 -1.13 13.78
C SER A 144 -15.33 -1.43 12.62
N ILE A 145 -14.22 -2.13 12.89
CA ILE A 145 -13.23 -2.55 11.88
C ILE A 145 -13.85 -3.58 10.95
N ILE A 146 -14.58 -4.55 11.52
CA ILE A 146 -15.27 -5.59 10.75
C ILE A 146 -16.37 -5.00 9.87
N ASP A 147 -17.16 -4.05 10.38
CA ASP A 147 -18.24 -3.40 9.65
C ASP A 147 -17.69 -2.47 8.55
N ALA A 148 -16.60 -1.75 8.82
CA ALA A 148 -15.86 -1.02 7.80
C ALA A 148 -15.34 -1.95 6.69
N GLY A 149 -14.75 -3.09 7.06
CA GLY A 149 -14.27 -4.10 6.11
C GLY A 149 -15.38 -4.72 5.28
N ASN A 150 -16.51 -5.08 5.89
CA ASN A 150 -17.70 -5.58 5.20
C ASN A 150 -18.24 -4.53 4.21
N LEU A 151 -18.38 -3.26 4.63
CA LEU A 151 -18.90 -2.20 3.78
C LEU A 151 -17.99 -1.98 2.56
N LEU A 152 -16.68 -1.90 2.80
CA LEU A 152 -15.68 -1.79 1.75
C LEU A 152 -15.81 -2.95 0.77
N ILE A 153 -15.60 -4.19 1.24
CA ILE A 153 -15.47 -5.35 0.36
C ILE A 153 -16.78 -5.67 -0.38
N SER A 154 -17.94 -5.30 0.18
CA SER A 154 -19.25 -5.50 -0.47
C SER A 154 -19.38 -4.88 -1.86
N ARG A 155 -18.53 -3.90 -2.19
CA ARG A 155 -18.49 -3.25 -3.51
C ARG A 155 -17.76 -4.08 -4.58
N ASN A 156 -17.01 -5.12 -4.21
CA ASN A 156 -16.45 -6.08 -5.16
C ASN A 156 -17.56 -6.96 -5.73
N ARG A 157 -17.48 -7.26 -7.03
CA ARG A 157 -18.50 -8.03 -7.76
C ARG A 157 -18.15 -9.52 -7.79
N ASP A 158 -16.88 -9.83 -8.00
CA ASP A 158 -16.38 -11.19 -8.23
C ASP A 158 -15.89 -11.83 -6.92
N GLN A 159 -16.84 -12.16 -6.05
CA GLN A 159 -16.57 -12.70 -4.72
C GLN A 159 -17.69 -13.61 -4.19
N LEU A 160 -17.36 -14.42 -3.20
CA LEU A 160 -18.36 -15.14 -2.42
C LEU A 160 -19.11 -14.14 -1.53
N LYS A 161 -20.44 -14.16 -1.62
CA LYS A 161 -21.29 -13.36 -0.73
C LYS A 161 -21.27 -13.97 0.67
N LYS A 162 -20.63 -13.27 1.59
CA LYS A 162 -20.59 -13.58 3.02
C LYS A 162 -20.62 -12.28 3.82
N THR A 163 -20.91 -12.36 5.10
CA THR A 163 -20.85 -11.23 6.02
C THR A 163 -20.14 -11.70 7.27
N VAL A 164 -19.05 -11.03 7.62
CA VAL A 164 -18.27 -11.34 8.82
C VAL A 164 -18.88 -10.59 10.01
N ARG A 165 -18.93 -11.21 11.18
CA ARG A 165 -19.44 -10.62 12.42
C ARG A 165 -18.35 -10.68 13.47
N ALA A 166 -18.22 -9.63 14.27
CA ALA A 166 -17.31 -9.66 15.41
C ALA A 166 -17.83 -10.62 16.49
N GLY A 167 -16.95 -11.47 17.01
CA GLY A 167 -17.21 -12.36 18.15
C GLY A 167 -17.16 -11.63 19.49
N LYS A 168 -16.55 -10.43 19.52
CA LYS A 168 -16.53 -9.52 20.68
C LYS A 168 -16.99 -8.14 20.22
N ILE A 169 -17.90 -7.53 20.98
CA ILE A 169 -18.30 -6.14 20.77
C ILE A 169 -17.35 -5.27 21.57
N ILE A 170 -16.34 -4.73 20.88
CA ILE A 170 -15.41 -3.74 21.42
C ILE A 170 -15.77 -2.42 20.76
N ASP A 171 -16.20 -1.44 21.56
CA ASP A 171 -16.55 -0.10 21.07
C ASP A 171 -15.28 0.75 20.89
N ARG A 172 -14.56 0.50 19.80
CA ARG A 172 -13.39 1.29 19.38
C ARG A 172 -13.48 1.57 17.90
N ASN A 173 -13.56 2.84 17.50
CA ASN A 173 -13.60 3.20 16.09
C ASN A 173 -12.19 3.38 15.52
N PRO A 174 -11.94 2.98 14.26
CA PRO A 174 -10.74 3.39 13.55
C PRO A 174 -10.59 4.92 13.55
N VAL A 175 -9.37 5.40 13.73
CA VAL A 175 -9.07 6.84 13.77
C VAL A 175 -8.44 7.27 12.44
N LEU A 176 -9.10 8.20 11.75
CA LEU A 176 -8.57 8.86 10.56
C LEU A 176 -7.82 10.13 10.95
N HIS A 177 -6.51 10.11 10.80
CA HIS A 177 -5.62 11.24 11.05
C HIS A 177 -5.41 12.00 9.73
N ILE A 178 -5.94 13.22 9.65
CA ILE A 178 -5.90 14.07 8.45
C ILE A 178 -4.80 15.11 8.66
N LEU A 179 -3.66 14.91 8.00
CA LEU A 179 -2.51 15.81 8.10
C LEU A 179 -2.64 16.98 7.13
N ASP A 180 -2.27 18.18 7.56
CA ASP A 180 -2.24 19.35 6.69
C ASP A 180 -1.30 19.18 5.48
N SER A 181 -1.58 19.93 4.42
CA SER A 181 -0.88 19.87 3.12
C SER A 181 0.23 20.93 2.99
N ILE A 182 0.81 21.36 4.11
CA ILE A 182 1.93 22.32 4.15
C ILE A 182 3.17 21.69 3.48
N SER A 183 4.16 22.50 3.07
CA SER A 183 5.44 21.99 2.56
C SER A 183 6.03 20.91 3.48
N HIS A 184 6.65 19.88 2.91
CA HIS A 184 7.24 18.72 3.62
C HIS A 184 6.22 17.73 4.24
N TYR A 185 5.16 17.38 3.51
CA TYR A 185 4.19 16.36 3.96
C TYR A 185 4.86 15.02 4.33
N GLU A 186 5.87 14.58 3.58
CA GLU A 186 6.58 13.32 3.84
C GLU A 186 7.27 13.32 5.20
N GLU A 187 7.92 14.40 5.60
CA GLU A 187 8.48 14.51 6.94
C GLU A 187 7.37 14.56 8.00
N HIS A 188 6.33 15.37 7.77
CA HIS A 188 5.26 15.56 8.73
C HIS A 188 4.52 14.25 9.04
N ILE A 189 4.22 13.43 8.03
CA ILE A 189 3.57 12.12 8.25
C ILE A 189 4.47 11.16 9.04
N ILE A 190 5.77 11.17 8.79
CA ILE A 190 6.73 10.33 9.49
C ILE A 190 6.89 10.78 10.95
N ASP A 191 7.02 12.09 11.21
CA ASP A 191 7.11 12.66 12.56
C ASP A 191 5.87 12.34 13.39
N TYR A 192 4.70 12.46 12.77
CA TYR A 192 3.43 12.14 13.41
C TYR A 192 3.30 10.63 13.67
N THR A 193 3.76 9.78 12.74
CA THR A 193 3.82 8.33 12.92
C THR A 193 4.68 7.96 14.12
N MET A 194 5.87 8.53 14.24
CA MET A 194 6.76 8.33 15.40
C MET A 194 6.11 8.80 16.69
N SER A 195 5.38 9.91 16.65
CA SER A 195 4.63 10.41 17.81
C SER A 195 3.53 9.44 18.24
N LEU A 196 2.81 8.82 17.31
CA LEU A 196 1.81 7.78 17.60
C LEU A 196 2.45 6.56 18.25
N ILE A 197 3.53 6.02 17.67
CA ILE A 197 4.26 4.86 18.21
C ILE A 197 4.70 5.16 19.66
N LYS A 198 5.36 6.30 19.89
CA LYS A 198 5.82 6.71 21.23
C LYS A 198 4.67 6.96 22.21
N ASN A 199 3.50 7.40 21.75
CA ASN A 199 2.32 7.57 22.61
C ASN A 199 1.79 6.19 23.03
N MET A 200 1.62 5.26 22.08
CA MET A 200 1.16 3.89 22.36
C MET A 200 2.09 3.18 23.36
N MET A 201 3.41 3.28 23.16
CA MET A 201 4.38 2.69 24.08
C MET A 201 4.34 3.33 25.49
N ARG A 202 4.09 4.65 25.57
CA ARG A 202 3.89 5.33 26.87
C ARG A 202 2.60 4.93 27.57
N GLU A 203 1.58 4.55 26.81
CA GLU A 203 0.30 4.04 27.31
C GLU A 203 0.38 2.54 27.67
N GLY A 204 1.52 1.89 27.42
CA GLY A 204 1.81 0.52 27.87
C GLY A 204 1.82 -0.54 26.78
N ALA A 205 1.69 -0.17 25.50
CA ALA A 205 1.86 -1.13 24.39
C ALA A 205 3.33 -1.55 24.27
N GLU A 206 3.57 -2.84 24.05
CA GLU A 206 4.89 -3.33 23.69
C GLU A 206 5.18 -2.98 22.22
N ALA A 207 6.46 -3.00 21.81
CA ALA A 207 6.82 -2.66 20.43
C ALA A 207 6.28 -3.70 19.43
N ASN A 208 6.21 -4.97 19.80
CA ASN A 208 5.62 -6.04 18.97
C ASN A 208 4.10 -5.92 18.80
N ASP A 209 3.42 -5.16 19.66
CA ASP A 209 1.99 -4.85 19.53
C ASP A 209 1.72 -3.78 18.47
N ILE A 210 2.76 -3.19 17.87
CA ILE A 210 2.67 -2.08 16.92
C ILE A 210 3.14 -2.51 15.54
N MET A 211 2.28 -2.30 14.55
CA MET A 211 2.57 -2.57 13.14
C MET A 211 2.30 -1.33 12.29
N VAL A 212 3.30 -0.93 11.51
CA VAL A 212 3.24 0.16 10.54
C VAL A 212 3.17 -0.46 9.14
N LEU A 213 2.13 -0.08 8.41
CA LEU A 213 1.83 -0.57 7.08
C LEU A 213 1.88 0.55 6.05
N CYS A 214 2.42 0.25 4.87
CA CYS A 214 2.20 1.04 3.66
C CYS A 214 1.73 0.13 2.51
N ARG A 215 1.31 0.71 1.38
CA ARG A 215 0.69 -0.04 0.29
C ARG A 215 1.55 -1.18 -0.28
N TYR A 216 2.79 -0.89 -0.69
CA TYR A 216 3.69 -1.85 -1.35
C TYR A 216 5.13 -1.75 -0.90
N ASP A 217 5.91 -2.77 -1.24
CA ASP A 217 7.36 -2.83 -1.00
C ASP A 217 8.08 -1.64 -1.68
N GLU A 218 7.60 -1.19 -2.84
CA GLU A 218 8.13 -0.04 -3.57
C GLU A 218 7.76 1.32 -2.97
N ALA A 219 6.82 1.39 -2.01
CA ALA A 219 6.65 2.57 -1.15
C ALA A 219 7.76 2.65 -0.07
N ALA A 220 8.92 2.06 -0.38
CA ALA A 220 10.17 2.07 0.35
C ALA A 220 10.51 3.44 0.94
N PRO A 221 10.31 4.60 0.29
CA PRO A 221 10.68 5.88 0.91
C PRO A 221 10.00 6.12 2.26
N PHE A 222 8.68 5.88 2.38
CA PHE A 222 7.99 6.07 3.66
C PHE A 222 8.42 5.03 4.70
N LEU A 223 8.51 3.75 4.32
CA LEU A 223 8.94 2.71 5.26
C LEU A 223 10.38 2.92 5.71
N ASP A 224 11.29 3.28 4.81
CA ASP A 224 12.70 3.51 5.10
C ASP A 224 12.89 4.77 5.95
N MET A 225 12.09 5.80 5.74
CA MET A 225 12.03 6.96 6.65
C MET A 225 11.55 6.54 8.04
N VAL A 226 10.49 5.74 8.17
CA VAL A 226 10.04 5.22 9.48
C VAL A 226 11.14 4.40 10.14
N LYS A 227 11.76 3.45 9.43
CA LYS A 227 12.86 2.61 9.93
C LYS A 227 14.06 3.46 10.37
N SER A 228 14.41 4.49 9.59
CA SER A 228 15.48 5.43 9.92
C SER A 228 15.18 6.19 11.21
N ARG A 229 13.94 6.67 11.39
CA ARG A 229 13.53 7.33 12.63
C ARG A 229 13.47 6.38 13.82
N LEU A 230 12.97 5.16 13.66
CA LEU A 230 12.99 4.14 14.72
C LEU A 230 14.42 3.83 15.16
N ARG A 231 15.36 3.72 14.22
CA ARG A 231 16.79 3.55 14.50
C ARG A 231 17.38 4.71 15.28
N GLN A 232 17.09 5.96 14.89
CA GLN A 232 17.56 7.17 15.58
C GLN A 232 17.06 7.26 17.02
N GLU A 233 15.88 6.73 17.28
CA GLU A 233 15.21 6.75 18.58
C GLU A 233 15.47 5.46 19.39
N GLU A 234 16.36 4.59 18.91
CA GLU A 234 16.71 3.31 19.54
C GLU A 234 15.50 2.40 19.80
N ILE A 235 14.51 2.44 18.91
CA ILE A 235 13.36 1.54 18.94
C ILE A 235 13.62 0.37 17.99
N ALA A 236 13.56 -0.85 18.52
CA ALA A 236 13.73 -2.06 17.72
C ALA A 236 12.61 -2.19 16.68
N TYR A 237 12.97 -2.59 15.47
CA TYR A 237 12.01 -2.79 14.39
C TYR A 237 12.36 -4.01 13.54
N VAL A 238 11.34 -4.61 12.93
CA VAL A 238 11.49 -5.72 12.00
C VAL A 238 10.80 -5.40 10.67
N GLY A 239 11.55 -5.54 9.58
CA GLY A 239 11.03 -5.57 8.20
C GLY A 239 10.97 -7.00 7.66
N LYS A 240 10.43 -7.20 6.46
CA LYS A 240 10.47 -8.53 5.82
C LYS A 240 11.82 -8.77 5.15
N GLY A 241 12.32 -10.02 5.20
CA GLY A 241 13.63 -10.41 4.67
C GLY A 241 14.74 -10.36 5.73
N ASN A 242 15.93 -9.93 5.32
CA ASN A 242 17.09 -9.70 6.21
C ASN A 242 17.14 -8.25 6.75
N ASP A 243 16.06 -7.47 6.57
CA ASP A 243 15.96 -6.09 7.07
C ASP A 243 15.47 -6.08 8.52
N TYR A 244 16.39 -5.76 9.43
CA TYR A 244 16.20 -5.85 10.86
C TYR A 244 17.12 -4.86 11.59
N PHE A 245 16.60 -4.26 12.66
CA PHE A 245 17.40 -3.47 13.60
C PHE A 245 16.95 -3.68 15.05
N ASN A 246 17.93 -3.90 15.93
CA ASN A 246 17.74 -3.88 17.37
C ASN A 246 18.95 -3.24 18.03
N PRO A 247 18.75 -2.26 18.93
CA PRO A 247 19.83 -1.60 19.64
C PRO A 247 20.59 -2.53 20.61
N LEU A 248 19.98 -3.64 21.06
CA LEU A 248 20.53 -4.53 22.09
C LEU A 248 21.22 -5.80 21.54
N ASP A 249 20.75 -6.35 20.41
CA ASP A 249 21.32 -7.57 19.81
C ASP A 249 20.94 -7.69 18.31
N SER A 250 21.93 -7.61 17.43
CA SER A 250 21.75 -7.74 15.97
C SER A 250 21.76 -9.19 15.47
N SER A 251 22.01 -10.17 16.34
CA SER A 251 22.18 -11.58 15.97
C SER A 251 20.88 -12.41 15.99
N ARG A 252 19.81 -11.90 16.63
CA ARG A 252 18.50 -12.56 16.73
C ARG A 252 17.39 -11.59 16.37
N LYS A 253 16.30 -12.10 15.75
CA LYS A 253 15.04 -11.34 15.68
C LYS A 253 14.53 -11.14 17.11
N PRO A 254 14.10 -9.92 17.49
CA PRO A 254 13.71 -9.63 18.85
C PRO A 254 12.24 -10.00 19.01
N ASP A 255 11.92 -10.51 20.19
CA ASP A 255 10.53 -10.82 20.53
C ASP A 255 9.68 -9.54 20.68
N ASN A 256 10.33 -8.37 20.84
CA ASN A 256 9.72 -7.07 21.06
C ASN A 256 10.24 -6.01 20.08
N ALA A 257 9.59 -5.86 18.92
CA ALA A 257 9.95 -4.85 17.92
C ALA A 257 8.75 -4.40 17.08
N VAL A 258 8.77 -3.13 16.67
CA VAL A 258 7.77 -2.57 15.77
C VAL A 258 7.86 -3.24 14.40
N SER A 259 6.75 -3.79 13.94
CA SER A 259 6.65 -4.37 12.59
C SER A 259 6.50 -3.26 11.55
N VAL A 260 7.37 -3.23 10.53
CA VAL A 260 7.32 -2.21 9.47
C VAL A 260 7.28 -2.91 8.11
N PHE A 261 6.08 -3.05 7.55
CA PHE A 261 5.81 -3.91 6.39
C PHE A 261 5.01 -3.18 5.31
N SER A 262 5.10 -3.67 4.07
CA SER A 262 3.99 -3.43 3.15
C SER A 262 2.79 -4.31 3.51
N ILE A 263 1.61 -3.99 3.00
CA ILE A 263 0.41 -4.80 3.24
C ILE A 263 0.58 -6.23 2.70
N HIS A 264 1.25 -6.41 1.57
CA HIS A 264 1.54 -7.73 1.00
C HIS A 264 2.43 -8.55 1.91
N GLN A 265 3.36 -7.89 2.60
CA GLN A 265 4.27 -8.51 3.55
C GLN A 265 3.57 -8.88 4.86
N ALA A 266 2.58 -8.09 5.28
CA ALA A 266 1.80 -8.30 6.50
C ALA A 266 0.65 -9.32 6.35
N LYS A 267 0.46 -9.92 5.17
CA LYS A 267 -0.54 -10.98 5.01
C LYS A 267 -0.21 -12.16 5.93
N GLY A 268 -1.20 -12.62 6.70
CA GLY A 268 -1.05 -13.64 7.74
C GLY A 268 -0.56 -13.12 9.10
N CYS A 269 0.01 -11.91 9.17
CA CYS A 269 0.38 -11.26 10.42
C CYS A 269 -0.80 -10.47 11.02
N GLU A 270 -0.67 -10.10 12.29
CA GLU A 270 -1.60 -9.22 13.01
C GLU A 270 -0.84 -8.45 14.09
N ALA A 271 -1.42 -7.34 14.56
CA ALA A 271 -0.94 -6.59 15.72
C ALA A 271 -2.12 -5.86 16.38
N ASP A 272 -2.01 -5.59 17.67
CA ASP A 272 -3.04 -4.86 18.42
C ASP A 272 -3.21 -3.45 17.85
N ASN A 273 -2.11 -2.78 17.51
CA ASN A 273 -2.09 -1.42 17.00
C ASN A 273 -1.54 -1.39 15.57
N VAL A 274 -2.38 -1.07 14.60
CA VAL A 274 -1.98 -0.91 13.19
C VAL A 274 -2.05 0.54 12.76
N ILE A 275 -0.95 1.03 12.18
CA ILE A 275 -0.83 2.35 11.57
C ILE A 275 -0.71 2.16 10.06
N LEU A 276 -1.76 2.54 9.31
CA LEU A 276 -1.74 2.55 7.85
C LEU A 276 -1.32 3.92 7.34
N LEU A 277 -0.14 3.97 6.73
CA LEU A 277 0.51 5.20 6.25
C LEU A 277 0.08 5.57 4.84
N HIS A 278 0.07 6.88 4.60
CA HIS A 278 0.01 7.48 3.27
C HIS A 278 -1.22 7.02 2.45
N VAL A 279 -2.41 7.05 3.05
CA VAL A 279 -3.65 6.66 2.36
C VAL A 279 -4.22 7.86 1.61
N VAL A 280 -3.66 8.14 0.44
CA VAL A 280 -3.99 9.33 -0.39
C VAL A 280 -4.63 8.94 -1.73
N ALA A 281 -5.43 9.84 -2.31
CA ALA A 281 -6.11 9.59 -3.58
C ALA A 281 -5.19 9.68 -4.81
N ASN A 282 -4.26 10.63 -4.81
CA ASN A 282 -3.40 10.93 -5.95
C ASN A 282 -1.94 11.12 -5.53
N GLY A 283 -1.04 10.93 -6.50
CA GLY A 283 0.40 11.08 -6.33
C GLY A 283 1.15 9.75 -6.24
N PRO A 284 2.46 9.79 -6.04
CA PRO A 284 3.27 8.60 -5.84
C PRO A 284 2.71 7.76 -4.69
N TYR A 285 2.64 6.44 -4.88
CA TYR A 285 2.20 5.49 -3.84
C TYR A 285 0.77 5.72 -3.32
N SER A 286 -0.09 6.36 -4.12
CA SER A 286 -1.51 6.53 -3.81
C SER A 286 -2.22 5.20 -3.55
N PHE A 287 -3.37 5.26 -2.89
CA PHE A 287 -4.21 4.11 -2.61
C PHE A 287 -5.67 4.42 -2.97
N PRO A 288 -6.26 3.83 -4.03
CA PRO A 288 -5.68 2.85 -4.97
C PRO A 288 -4.60 3.45 -5.88
N GLU A 289 -3.89 2.61 -6.65
CA GLU A 289 -2.97 3.11 -7.68
C GLU A 289 -3.71 3.99 -8.66
N ALA A 290 -3.15 5.16 -8.95
CA ALA A 290 -3.36 5.76 -10.26
C ALA A 290 -2.63 4.87 -11.27
N GLU A 291 -3.37 4.18 -12.17
CA GLU A 291 -2.87 3.20 -13.13
C GLU A 291 -1.42 3.45 -13.58
N ARG A 292 -0.46 2.67 -13.05
CA ARG A 292 0.86 2.58 -13.69
C ARG A 292 0.68 1.76 -14.96
N ASP A 293 0.58 2.46 -16.08
CA ASP A 293 0.63 1.89 -17.43
C ASP A 293 2.02 1.28 -17.69
N ASN A 294 2.30 0.12 -17.08
CA ASN A 294 3.52 -0.64 -17.36
C ASN A 294 3.31 -1.45 -18.64
N ARG A 295 3.36 -0.76 -19.78
CA ARG A 295 3.21 -1.29 -21.15
C ARG A 295 4.14 -2.47 -21.44
N PHE A 296 5.28 -2.56 -20.74
CA PHE A 296 6.23 -3.66 -20.90
C PHE A 296 5.68 -4.99 -20.37
N LEU A 297 4.86 -4.95 -19.32
CA LEU A 297 4.32 -6.15 -18.66
C LEU A 297 2.95 -6.57 -19.20
N GLU A 298 2.29 -5.73 -19.99
CA GLU A 298 0.98 -6.01 -20.60
C GLU A 298 0.85 -7.43 -21.20
N PRO A 299 1.83 -7.96 -21.98
CA PRO A 299 1.71 -9.29 -22.60
C PRO A 299 1.62 -10.44 -21.62
N VAL A 300 2.16 -10.26 -20.40
CA VAL A 300 2.27 -11.30 -19.37
C VAL A 300 1.38 -11.01 -18.17
N LYS A 301 0.64 -9.89 -18.17
CA LYS A 301 -0.35 -9.57 -17.15
C LYS A 301 -1.54 -10.54 -17.26
N PRO A 302 -2.10 -11.01 -16.14
CA PRO A 302 -3.34 -11.79 -16.14
C PRO A 302 -4.47 -10.99 -16.81
N LYS A 303 -5.19 -11.59 -17.76
CA LYS A 303 -6.23 -10.91 -18.57
C LYS A 303 -7.48 -10.47 -17.77
N ARG A 304 -7.60 -10.85 -16.50
CA ARG A 304 -8.83 -10.73 -15.69
C ARG A 304 -8.67 -9.97 -14.36
N ALA A 305 -7.52 -9.38 -14.09
CA ALA A 305 -7.34 -8.60 -12.87
C ALA A 305 -8.05 -7.24 -13.01
N ASP A 306 -9.23 -7.09 -12.41
CA ASP A 306 -9.78 -5.77 -12.13
C ASP A 306 -8.95 -5.15 -10.99
N ASN A 307 -8.02 -4.28 -11.37
CA ASN A 307 -7.09 -3.64 -10.45
C ASN A 307 -7.80 -3.02 -9.26
N LEU A 308 -8.99 -2.43 -9.44
CA LEU A 308 -9.69 -1.77 -8.34
C LEU A 308 -10.24 -2.78 -7.32
N GLN A 309 -10.70 -3.94 -7.77
CA GLN A 309 -11.17 -5.00 -6.86
C GLN A 309 -10.02 -5.60 -6.05
N GLU A 310 -8.85 -5.77 -6.67
CA GLU A 310 -7.64 -6.22 -5.99
C GLU A 310 -7.13 -5.18 -4.98
N GLU A 311 -7.08 -3.91 -5.38
CA GLU A 311 -6.76 -2.79 -4.48
C GLU A 311 -7.69 -2.71 -3.27
N ARG A 312 -8.97 -3.01 -3.50
CA ARG A 312 -9.94 -3.07 -2.41
C ARG A 312 -9.69 -4.23 -1.46
N ARG A 313 -9.33 -5.41 -1.98
CA ARG A 313 -8.90 -6.56 -1.15
C ARG A 313 -7.62 -6.21 -0.39
N LEU A 314 -6.70 -5.47 -1.01
CA LEU A 314 -5.49 -5.00 -0.35
C LEU A 314 -5.82 -4.07 0.82
N PHE A 315 -6.71 -3.09 0.61
CA PHE A 315 -7.14 -2.19 1.68
C PHE A 315 -7.90 -2.95 2.79
N TYR A 316 -8.75 -3.92 2.42
CA TYR A 316 -9.41 -4.83 3.37
C TYR A 316 -8.40 -5.63 4.21
N VAL A 317 -7.38 -6.20 3.58
CA VAL A 317 -6.29 -6.92 4.28
C VAL A 317 -5.61 -5.98 5.27
N ALA A 318 -5.27 -4.75 4.85
CA ALA A 318 -4.61 -3.76 5.69
C ALA A 318 -5.39 -3.43 6.98
N ILE A 319 -6.68 -3.08 6.84
CA ILE A 319 -7.50 -2.68 7.99
C ILE A 319 -7.79 -3.86 8.93
N THR A 320 -7.84 -5.09 8.39
CA THR A 320 -8.09 -6.32 9.16
C THR A 320 -6.83 -6.92 9.79
N ARG A 321 -5.66 -6.26 9.65
CA ARG A 321 -4.45 -6.61 10.45
C ARG A 321 -4.58 -6.14 11.91
N ALA A 322 -5.45 -5.15 12.17
CA ALA A 322 -5.64 -4.58 13.49
C ALA A 322 -6.49 -5.48 14.38
N ALA A 323 -5.94 -5.90 15.52
CA ALA A 323 -6.69 -6.63 16.53
C ALA A 323 -7.41 -5.70 17.53
N GLU A 324 -6.91 -4.48 17.77
CA GLU A 324 -7.58 -3.52 18.66
C GLU A 324 -7.77 -2.13 18.04
N ASN A 325 -6.69 -1.51 17.59
CA ASN A 325 -6.64 -0.11 17.20
C ASN A 325 -6.16 0.04 15.76
N LEU A 326 -6.94 0.76 14.95
CA LEU A 326 -6.59 1.08 13.57
C LEU A 326 -6.43 2.60 13.42
N HIS A 327 -5.23 3.02 13.05
CA HIS A 327 -4.89 4.40 12.75
C HIS A 327 -4.63 4.54 11.26
N ILE A 328 -5.37 5.40 10.57
CA ILE A 328 -5.17 5.65 9.14
C ILE A 328 -4.69 7.08 8.95
N LEU A 329 -3.53 7.25 8.32
CA LEU A 329 -2.93 8.57 8.09
C LEU A 329 -3.14 8.97 6.63
N THR A 330 -3.73 10.15 6.42
CA THR A 330 -4.04 10.71 5.10
C THR A 330 -3.66 12.19 5.02
N GLN A 331 -3.67 12.72 3.81
CA GLN A 331 -3.37 14.13 3.52
C GLN A 331 -4.66 14.91 3.30
N ALA A 332 -4.77 16.09 3.93
CA ALA A 332 -5.83 17.04 3.70
C ALA A 332 -5.93 17.40 2.20
N GLU A 333 -7.15 17.48 1.68
CA GLU A 333 -7.45 17.74 0.26
C GLU A 333 -6.98 16.63 -0.72
N ASN A 334 -6.45 15.50 -0.24
CA ASN A 334 -6.01 14.38 -1.07
C ASN A 334 -6.39 13.02 -0.45
N ILE A 335 -7.62 12.92 0.05
CA ILE A 335 -8.12 11.74 0.79
C ILE A 335 -8.49 10.63 -0.19
N SER A 336 -7.98 9.42 0.06
CA SER A 336 -8.30 8.22 -0.73
C SER A 336 -9.82 7.98 -0.84
N PRO A 337 -10.32 7.53 -2.01
CA PRO A 337 -11.72 7.14 -2.15
C PRO A 337 -12.12 6.01 -1.21
N PHE A 338 -11.22 5.08 -0.85
CA PHE A 338 -11.54 3.98 0.06
C PHE A 338 -11.87 4.45 1.48
N ILE A 339 -11.30 5.59 1.90
CA ILE A 339 -11.63 6.23 3.18
C ILE A 339 -13.06 6.77 3.16
N THR A 340 -13.47 7.38 2.04
CA THR A 340 -14.85 7.85 1.85
C THR A 340 -15.85 6.70 1.90
N GLU A 341 -15.47 5.50 1.46
CA GLU A 341 -16.36 4.34 1.50
C GLU A 341 -16.63 3.81 2.92
N ILE A 342 -15.69 3.97 3.84
CA ILE A 342 -15.80 3.50 5.23
C ILE A 342 -15.99 4.63 6.24
N GLU A 343 -16.18 5.86 5.77
CA GLU A 343 -16.34 7.09 6.56
C GLU A 343 -17.30 6.96 7.76
N PRO A 344 -18.46 6.27 7.65
CA PRO A 344 -19.39 6.13 8.78
C PRO A 344 -18.79 5.47 10.03
N TYR A 345 -17.69 4.72 9.90
CA TYR A 345 -17.03 4.03 10.99
C TYR A 345 -15.78 4.76 11.50
N LEU A 346 -15.39 5.87 10.86
CA LEU A 346 -14.14 6.57 11.17
C LEU A 346 -14.34 7.70 12.18
N GLN A 347 -13.50 7.74 13.20
CA GLN A 347 -13.31 8.93 14.02
C GLN A 347 -12.24 9.84 13.40
N LYS A 348 -12.62 11.04 12.98
CA LYS A 348 -11.68 11.98 12.33
C LYS A 348 -10.89 12.80 13.35
N LYS A 349 -9.60 12.99 13.07
CA LYS A 349 -8.69 13.84 13.84
C LYS A 349 -7.84 14.67 12.89
N GLU A 350 -7.99 15.99 12.93
CA GLU A 350 -7.13 16.90 12.16
C GLU A 350 -5.78 17.06 12.86
N ILE A 351 -4.71 16.82 12.11
CA ILE A 351 -3.34 16.90 12.59
C ILE A 351 -2.67 18.07 11.91
N LYS A 352 -2.32 19.05 12.72
CA LYS A 352 -1.48 20.16 12.32
C LYS A 352 -0.04 19.76 12.63
N ARG A 353 0.91 20.16 11.79
CA ARG A 353 2.31 20.12 12.22
C ARG A 353 2.38 20.91 13.52
N ALA A 354 3.10 20.41 14.52
CA ALA A 354 3.34 21.12 15.77
C ALA A 354 4.25 22.32 15.48
N GLY A 355 3.68 23.29 14.80
CA GLY A 355 4.16 24.64 14.63
C GLY A 355 2.95 25.52 14.84
N GLY A 356 2.96 26.27 15.94
CA GLY A 356 1.79 27.00 16.40
C GLY A 356 1.35 28.05 15.38
N ALA A 357 0.24 28.72 15.67
CA ALA A 357 -0.21 29.92 14.95
C ALA A 357 0.80 31.11 15.01
N ASN A 358 2.05 30.86 15.41
CA ASN A 358 3.19 31.76 15.48
C ASN A 358 4.42 31.23 14.74
N ASP A 359 4.32 30.12 14.00
CA ASP A 359 5.49 29.55 13.36
C ASP A 359 5.80 30.22 12.03
N PHE A 360 7.10 30.49 11.92
CA PHE A 360 7.75 31.14 10.81
C PHE A 360 8.42 30.06 9.98
N ILE A 361 8.08 30.00 8.69
CA ILE A 361 8.67 29.06 7.74
C ILE A 361 9.57 29.79 6.76
N ASN A 362 10.53 29.04 6.19
CA ASN A 362 11.23 29.48 5.00
C ASN A 362 10.53 28.90 3.77
N PHE A 363 10.32 29.71 2.75
CA PHE A 363 9.63 29.34 1.52
C PHE A 363 10.34 29.95 0.32
N THR A 364 10.70 29.11 -0.66
CA THR A 364 11.27 29.58 -1.92
C THR A 364 10.24 29.45 -3.02
N GLY A 365 9.97 30.53 -3.74
CA GLY A 365 9.01 30.49 -4.84
C GLY A 365 9.07 31.70 -5.78
N PHE A 366 8.49 31.49 -6.96
CA PHE A 366 8.31 32.47 -8.01
C PHE A 366 7.01 33.24 -7.81
N VAL A 367 7.07 34.58 -7.82
CA VAL A 367 5.88 35.43 -7.73
C VAL A 367 5.18 35.45 -9.09
N TYR A 368 4.15 34.61 -9.21
CA TYR A 368 3.42 34.38 -10.46
C TYR A 368 2.42 35.51 -10.78
N ILE A 369 1.69 35.99 -9.78
CA ILE A 369 0.76 37.12 -9.94
C ILE A 369 0.66 37.92 -8.65
N ILE A 370 0.49 39.23 -8.78
CA ILE A 370 0.11 40.13 -7.70
C ILE A 370 -1.28 40.66 -8.07
N TRP A 371 -2.23 40.57 -7.15
CA TRP A 371 -3.58 41.07 -7.37
C TRP A 371 -3.69 42.53 -6.92
N GLU A 372 -4.38 43.36 -7.71
CA GLU A 372 -4.83 44.66 -7.26
C GLU A 372 -6.03 44.46 -6.33
N GLU A 373 -5.83 44.58 -5.02
CA GLU A 373 -6.89 44.42 -4.02
C GLU A 373 -7.31 45.78 -3.46
N HIS A 374 -8.59 46.13 -3.60
CA HIS A 374 -9.17 47.40 -3.15
C HIS A 374 -9.48 47.45 -1.64
N SER A 375 -8.98 46.50 -0.85
CA SER A 375 -9.18 46.47 0.60
C SER A 375 -8.27 47.47 1.29
N GLU A 376 -8.85 48.38 2.10
CA GLU A 376 -8.08 49.37 2.88
C GLU A 376 -7.08 48.74 3.87
N LYS A 377 -7.21 47.45 4.17
CA LYS A 377 -6.39 46.73 5.14
C LYS A 377 -5.21 45.97 4.53
N ILE A 378 -5.29 45.59 3.26
CA ILE A 378 -4.29 44.72 2.61
C ILE A 378 -3.25 45.61 1.92
N LYS A 379 -1.96 45.30 2.14
CA LYS A 379 -0.84 45.97 1.48
C LYS A 379 -0.54 45.34 0.13
N GLN A 380 -0.49 44.01 0.12
CA GLN A 380 -0.16 43.23 -1.06
C GLN A 380 -0.70 41.81 -0.88
N THR A 381 -1.20 41.23 -1.97
CA THR A 381 -1.61 39.84 -2.05
C THR A 381 -1.22 39.28 -3.41
N GLY A 382 -1.06 37.97 -3.52
CA GLY A 382 -0.72 37.34 -4.78
C GLY A 382 -0.56 35.84 -4.68
N LEU A 383 0.04 35.27 -5.71
CA LEU A 383 0.32 33.85 -5.81
C LEU A 383 1.81 33.60 -6.03
N LEU A 384 2.36 32.72 -5.21
CA LEU A 384 3.68 32.13 -5.37
C LEU A 384 3.56 30.73 -5.95
N VAL A 385 4.57 30.33 -6.72
CA VAL A 385 4.72 28.98 -7.27
C VAL A 385 6.07 28.44 -6.82
N ASP A 386 6.11 27.29 -6.17
CA ASP A 386 7.37 26.65 -5.76
C ASP A 386 8.07 25.93 -6.93
N GLY A 387 9.24 25.35 -6.68
CA GLY A 387 10.03 24.61 -7.67
C GLY A 387 9.33 23.38 -8.25
N GLU A 388 8.28 22.88 -7.59
CA GLU A 388 7.49 21.72 -8.02
C GLU A 388 6.19 22.14 -8.76
N GLY A 389 5.96 23.45 -8.92
CA GLY A 389 4.79 23.99 -9.61
C GLY A 389 3.55 24.14 -8.71
N LYS A 390 3.66 23.94 -7.39
CA LYS A 390 2.55 24.11 -6.45
C LYS A 390 2.30 25.59 -6.19
N LYS A 391 1.03 25.97 -6.25
CA LYS A 391 0.56 27.35 -6.08
C LYS A 391 0.15 27.62 -4.63
N ILE A 392 0.71 28.67 -4.02
CA ILE A 392 0.35 29.13 -2.68
C ILE A 392 0.05 30.63 -2.70
N LYS A 393 -1.01 31.05 -1.99
CA LYS A 393 -1.33 32.46 -1.84
C LYS A 393 -0.44 33.12 -0.81
N PHE A 394 -0.13 34.40 -0.98
CA PHE A 394 0.48 35.22 0.06
C PHE A 394 -0.29 36.53 0.26
N LEU A 395 -0.13 37.11 1.44
CA LEU A 395 -0.83 38.29 1.93
C LEU A 395 0.12 39.09 2.83
N SER A 396 0.00 40.41 2.82
CA SER A 396 0.62 41.31 3.79
C SER A 396 -0.35 42.43 4.18
N TRP A 397 -0.31 42.88 5.44
CA TRP A 397 -1.21 43.91 5.95
C TRP A 397 -0.61 45.31 5.79
N ARG A 398 -1.46 46.32 5.55
CA ARG A 398 -1.03 47.71 5.34
C ARG A 398 -0.36 48.34 6.56
N ASN A 399 -0.72 47.89 7.76
CA ASN A 399 -0.09 48.30 9.01
C ASN A 399 1.21 47.54 9.35
N SER A 400 1.66 46.61 8.48
CA SER A 400 2.90 45.86 8.65
C SER A 400 4.05 46.43 7.79
N LYS A 401 5.27 46.33 8.31
CA LYS A 401 6.53 46.60 7.59
C LYS A 401 6.98 45.43 6.72
N ALA A 402 6.09 44.49 6.41
CA ALA A 402 6.37 43.36 5.54
C ALA A 402 7.00 43.77 4.19
N PRO A 403 7.90 42.95 3.62
CA PRO A 403 8.53 43.22 2.33
C PRO A 403 7.50 43.26 1.20
N VAL A 404 7.78 44.06 0.18
CA VAL A 404 6.96 44.12 -1.05
C VAL A 404 7.62 43.26 -2.10
N LEU A 405 6.92 42.21 -2.53
CA LEU A 405 7.41 41.30 -3.56
C LEU A 405 7.16 41.87 -4.96
N LYS A 406 8.04 41.56 -5.92
CA LYS A 406 7.87 41.93 -7.32
C LYS A 406 7.38 40.73 -8.13
N ILE A 407 6.46 40.98 -9.07
CA ILE A 407 6.03 39.97 -10.03
C ILE A 407 7.23 39.48 -10.86
N ASN A 408 7.16 38.25 -11.36
CA ASN A 408 8.21 37.63 -12.19
C ASN A 408 9.58 37.54 -11.52
N THR A 409 9.61 37.38 -10.20
CA THR A 409 10.85 37.31 -9.42
C THR A 409 10.83 36.08 -8.51
N TRP A 410 11.95 35.37 -8.44
CA TRP A 410 12.18 34.29 -7.47
C TRP A 410 12.64 34.87 -6.15
N TYR A 411 11.98 34.46 -5.07
CA TYR A 411 12.34 34.84 -3.72
C TYR A 411 12.60 33.61 -2.86
N GLU A 412 13.66 33.69 -2.05
CA GLU A 412 13.78 32.95 -0.81
C GLU A 412 13.18 33.83 0.31
N LEU A 413 11.99 33.45 0.77
CA LEU A 413 11.29 34.13 1.85
C LEU A 413 11.64 33.43 3.16
N ARG A 414 12.30 34.12 4.08
CA ARG A 414 12.61 33.61 5.41
C ARG A 414 11.67 34.20 6.44
N ASN A 415 11.38 33.43 7.46
CA ASN A 415 10.48 33.82 8.54
C ASN A 415 9.10 34.32 8.04
N VAL A 416 8.45 33.52 7.20
CA VAL A 416 7.08 33.79 6.72
C VAL A 416 6.08 33.13 7.66
N LYS A 417 5.08 33.88 8.11
CA LYS A 417 4.05 33.33 8.98
C LYS A 417 3.00 32.58 8.17
N ILE A 418 2.52 31.44 8.63
CA ILE A 418 1.35 30.79 8.02
C ILE A 418 0.08 31.33 8.67
N SER A 419 -0.87 31.79 7.85
CA SER A 419 -2.15 32.33 8.33
C SER A 419 -3.33 31.75 7.56
N ARG A 420 -4.52 31.90 8.15
CA ARG A 420 -5.79 31.49 7.54
C ARG A 420 -6.64 32.73 7.28
N TYR A 421 -6.79 33.10 6.02
CA TYR A 421 -7.68 34.19 5.58
C TYR A 421 -8.80 33.58 4.73
N GLN A 422 -10.05 33.98 4.98
CA GLN A 422 -11.25 33.45 4.29
C GLN A 422 -11.30 31.91 4.18
N LYS A 423 -10.92 31.21 5.25
CA LYS A 423 -10.86 29.73 5.34
C LYS A 423 -9.82 29.03 4.45
N LYS A 424 -8.94 29.75 3.74
CA LYS A 424 -7.83 29.18 2.97
C LYS A 424 -6.50 29.48 3.66
N TRP A 425 -5.54 28.57 3.51
CA TRP A 425 -4.18 28.75 4.02
C TRP A 425 -3.38 29.62 3.07
N GLU A 426 -2.73 30.64 3.63
CA GLU A 426 -1.95 31.63 2.88
C GLU A 426 -0.67 31.98 3.67
N LEU A 427 0.37 32.38 2.94
CA LEU A 427 1.60 32.92 3.51
C LEU A 427 1.36 34.38 3.92
N LEU A 428 1.43 34.65 5.22
CA LEU A 428 1.39 36.00 5.77
C LEU A 428 2.82 36.56 5.89
N LEU A 429 3.15 37.50 5.02
CA LEU A 429 4.37 38.30 5.15
C LEU A 429 4.17 39.29 6.30
N THR A 430 5.13 39.32 7.22
CA THR A 430 5.11 40.17 8.41
C THR A 430 6.38 41.01 8.50
N ASP A 431 6.49 41.84 9.53
CA ASP A 431 7.67 42.64 9.84
C ASP A 431 8.93 41.79 10.09
N GLN A 432 8.76 40.50 10.39
CA GLN A 432 9.86 39.55 10.60
C GLN A 432 10.26 38.82 9.32
N THR A 433 9.50 38.98 8.24
CA THR A 433 9.74 38.28 6.99
C THR A 433 10.86 38.95 6.21
N GLU A 434 11.89 38.18 5.89
CA GLU A 434 12.98 38.59 5.01
C GLU A 434 12.71 38.06 3.60
N ALA A 435 12.85 38.91 2.58
CA ALA A 435 12.67 38.52 1.18
C ALA A 435 13.99 38.70 0.42
N LEU A 436 14.68 37.60 0.15
CA LEU A 436 15.92 37.58 -0.61
C LEU A 436 15.62 37.21 -2.05
N ILE A 437 16.04 38.04 -3.01
CA ILE A 437 15.91 37.71 -4.43
C ILE A 437 16.95 36.64 -4.75
N CYS A 438 16.50 35.50 -5.27
CA CYS A 438 17.42 34.51 -5.83
C CYS A 438 18.03 35.12 -7.11
N GLN A 439 19.31 35.48 -7.06
CA GLN A 439 20.02 35.86 -8.29
C GLN A 439 20.20 34.59 -9.13
N GLY A 440 19.70 34.62 -10.37
CA GLY A 440 19.91 33.52 -11.31
C GLY A 440 21.37 33.46 -11.72
N GLU A 441 21.97 32.28 -11.62
CA GLU A 441 22.93 31.81 -12.62
C GLU A 441 22.18 31.10 -13.76
#